data_AF-A0ABD0LJX4-F1
#
_entry.id   AF-A0ABD0LJX4-F1
#
_cell.length_a   1.000
_cell.length_b   1.000
_cell.length_c   1.000
_cell.angle_alpha   90.00
_cell.angle_beta   90.00
_cell.angle_gamma   90.00
#
_symmetry.space_group_name_H-M   'P 1'
#
loop_
_entity.id
_entity.type
_entity.pdbx_description
1 polymer ?
#
loop_
_entity_poly.entity_id
_entity_poly.type
_entity_poly.pdbx_seq_one_letter_code
_entity_poly.pdbx_strand_id
1 'polypeptide(L)'
;MATSAEVTFAQRLASNEARDRHRALKKLRKYISTRASQTGFTREELRKLWKGLHYSMWMQDKPLLQEELATKISQLLLAFTDPSAALTFAAAFFATEGNEWSRLDHWRMDKFMMLVREFLRTTFEVVHRAGWEATLVDQVAQLIEDEVMTPDNEEVADGLRLHLAEIYLQELTNVGAEDLDGDQIVCLLQPFVSYISKSDRYSQLLTGTVIVDKVSDKIFGAMLQCVQNDDEEDESPRLKYDLEAVSKALLDSGRDKKCPQRNRAKLYKLVKRIQAVTGNVSQAKPDKTESKAKPEDKKSNSKGKPKQTPKKAKKRKHSGTEVEDMEH
;
A
#
# COMPACT_ATOMS: atom_id res chain seq x y z
N MET A 1 -6.53 -3.20 -37.28
CA MET A 1 -7.54 -3.52 -36.26
C MET A 1 -8.18 -2.23 -35.79
N ALA A 2 -9.49 -2.18 -35.58
CA ALA A 2 -10.15 -0.99 -35.05
C ALA A 2 -9.61 -0.70 -33.64
N THR A 3 -9.20 0.55 -33.37
CA THR A 3 -8.79 0.98 -32.03
C THR A 3 -10.01 0.92 -31.11
N SER A 4 -9.87 0.30 -29.93
CA SER A 4 -10.99 0.25 -28.98
C SER A 4 -11.37 1.66 -28.51
N ALA A 5 -12.60 1.80 -28.02
CA ALA A 5 -13.08 3.08 -27.51
C ALA A 5 -12.20 3.59 -26.35
N GLU A 6 -11.72 2.69 -25.49
CA GLU A 6 -10.83 2.97 -24.36
C GLU A 6 -9.49 3.54 -24.83
N VAL A 7 -8.90 2.97 -25.88
CA VAL A 7 -7.65 3.51 -26.47
C VAL A 7 -7.89 4.90 -27.03
N THR A 8 -9.03 5.13 -27.66
CA THR A 8 -9.40 6.45 -28.21
C THR A 8 -9.61 7.47 -27.09
N PHE A 9 -10.23 7.09 -25.97
CA PHE A 9 -10.34 7.93 -24.78
C PHE A 9 -8.96 8.23 -24.19
N ALA A 10 -8.12 7.21 -24.04
CA ALA A 10 -6.79 7.35 -23.47
C ALA A 10 -5.93 8.35 -24.26
N GLN A 11 -5.93 8.25 -25.60
CA GLN A 11 -5.23 9.19 -26.48
C GLN A 11 -5.75 10.63 -26.33
N ARG A 12 -7.07 10.83 -26.23
CA ARG A 12 -7.65 12.17 -26.07
C ARG A 12 -7.42 12.78 -24.69
N LEU A 13 -7.42 11.95 -23.64
CA LEU A 13 -7.09 12.36 -22.28
C LEU A 13 -5.61 12.72 -22.13
N ALA A 14 -4.74 12.08 -22.91
CA ALA A 14 -3.32 12.40 -22.99
C ALA A 14 -2.97 13.47 -24.06
N SER A 15 -3.96 14.16 -24.64
CA SER A 15 -3.72 15.22 -25.63
C SER A 15 -3.01 16.42 -25.00
N ASN A 16 -2.12 17.07 -25.76
CA ASN A 16 -1.48 18.33 -25.35
C ASN A 16 -2.50 19.47 -25.20
N GLU A 17 -3.60 19.42 -25.95
CA GLU A 17 -4.65 20.44 -25.94
C GLU A 17 -5.58 20.26 -24.73
N ALA A 18 -5.56 21.23 -23.80
CA ALA A 18 -6.40 21.20 -22.60
C ALA A 18 -7.89 21.09 -22.91
N ARG A 19 -8.34 21.70 -24.02
CA ARG A 19 -9.73 21.64 -24.48
C ARG A 19 -10.15 20.22 -24.86
N ASP A 20 -9.24 19.45 -25.47
CA ASP A 20 -9.50 18.07 -25.87
C ASP A 20 -9.57 17.16 -24.65
N ARG A 21 -8.65 17.32 -23.69
CA ARG A 21 -8.66 16.58 -22.42
C ARG A 21 -9.97 16.80 -21.65
N HIS A 22 -10.39 18.05 -21.49
CA HIS A 22 -11.64 18.38 -20.80
C HIS A 22 -12.86 17.77 -21.51
N ARG A 23 -12.93 17.89 -22.85
CA ARG A 23 -14.02 17.29 -23.62
C ARG A 23 -14.01 15.76 -23.51
N ALA A 24 -12.84 15.13 -23.50
CA ALA A 24 -12.68 13.69 -23.34
C ALA A 24 -13.17 13.22 -21.97
N LEU A 25 -12.79 13.90 -20.89
CA LEU A 25 -13.21 13.58 -19.52
C LEU A 25 -14.73 13.68 -19.35
N LYS A 26 -15.35 14.74 -19.87
CA LYS A 26 -16.83 14.90 -19.85
C LYS A 26 -17.53 13.75 -20.58
N LYS A 27 -17.00 13.34 -21.73
CA LYS A 27 -17.54 12.21 -22.50
C LYS A 27 -17.28 10.87 -21.81
N LEU A 28 -16.13 10.73 -21.13
CA LEU A 28 -15.75 9.52 -20.42
C LEU A 28 -16.76 9.21 -19.30
N ARG A 29 -17.18 10.22 -18.53
CA ARG A 29 -18.20 10.02 -17.47
C ARG A 29 -19.49 9.38 -18.01
N LYS A 30 -20.00 9.90 -19.14
CA LYS A 30 -21.19 9.34 -19.81
C LYS A 30 -20.93 7.93 -20.34
N TYR A 31 -19.76 7.72 -20.92
CA TYR A 31 -19.35 6.42 -21.45
C TYR A 31 -19.28 5.35 -20.37
N ILE A 32 -18.62 5.64 -19.24
CA ILE A 32 -18.52 4.75 -18.08
C ILE A 32 -19.91 4.36 -17.59
N SER A 33 -20.78 5.34 -17.34
CA SER A 33 -22.14 5.10 -16.85
C SER A 33 -22.95 4.20 -17.79
N THR A 34 -22.83 4.38 -19.11
CA THR A 34 -23.57 3.54 -20.08
C THR A 34 -22.96 2.14 -20.21
N ARG A 35 -21.63 2.04 -20.35
CA ARG A 35 -20.96 0.76 -20.63
C ARG A 35 -20.92 -0.16 -19.41
N ALA A 36 -20.73 0.40 -18.22
CA ALA A 36 -20.76 -0.35 -16.97
C ALA A 36 -22.08 -1.11 -16.79
N SER A 37 -23.22 -0.47 -17.06
CA SER A 37 -24.54 -1.09 -16.90
C SER A 37 -24.92 -2.06 -18.02
N GLN A 38 -24.22 -2.07 -19.16
CA GLN A 38 -24.54 -2.93 -20.31
C GLN A 38 -23.67 -4.17 -20.38
N THR A 39 -22.36 -3.98 -20.46
CA THR A 39 -21.39 -5.07 -20.72
C THR A 39 -20.32 -5.16 -19.64
N GLY A 40 -20.23 -4.17 -18.74
CA GLY A 40 -19.12 -4.06 -17.81
C GLY A 40 -17.80 -3.69 -18.49
N PHE A 41 -16.71 -3.82 -17.74
CA PHE A 41 -15.35 -3.58 -18.20
C PHE A 41 -14.42 -4.72 -17.78
N THR A 42 -13.48 -5.06 -18.64
CA THR A 42 -12.34 -5.90 -18.27
C THR A 42 -11.24 -5.07 -17.60
N ARG A 43 -10.39 -5.71 -16.80
CA ARG A 43 -9.28 -5.04 -16.12
C ARG A 43 -8.30 -4.37 -17.10
N GLU A 44 -8.08 -4.97 -18.27
CA GLU A 44 -7.22 -4.42 -19.32
C GLU A 44 -7.80 -3.15 -19.95
N GLU A 45 -9.12 -3.11 -20.17
CA GLU A 45 -9.83 -1.92 -20.65
C GLU A 45 -9.74 -0.77 -19.65
N LEU A 46 -9.93 -1.05 -18.37
CA LEU A 46 -9.80 -0.06 -17.30
C LEU A 46 -8.37 0.48 -17.20
N ARG A 47 -7.34 -0.38 -17.31
CA ARG A 47 -5.93 0.06 -17.35
C ARG A 47 -5.64 1.01 -18.51
N LYS A 48 -6.24 0.78 -19.68
CA LYS A 48 -6.10 1.70 -20.83
C LYS A 48 -6.69 3.08 -20.52
N LEU A 49 -7.88 3.13 -19.92
CA LEU A 49 -8.51 4.38 -19.49
C LEU A 49 -7.65 5.10 -18.45
N TRP A 50 -7.15 4.36 -17.45
CA TRP A 50 -6.34 4.91 -16.38
C TRP A 50 -5.01 5.48 -16.85
N LYS A 51 -4.36 4.86 -17.84
CA LYS A 51 -3.18 5.44 -18.47
C LYS A 51 -3.47 6.82 -19.08
N GLY A 52 -4.64 6.98 -19.69
CA GLY A 52 -5.10 8.29 -20.19
C GLY A 52 -5.37 9.30 -19.09
N LEU A 53 -6.04 8.89 -18.01
CA LEU A 53 -6.34 9.74 -16.86
C LEU A 53 -5.07 10.19 -16.13
N HIS A 54 -4.12 9.27 -15.93
CA HIS A 54 -2.80 9.56 -15.36
C HIS A 54 -2.10 10.67 -16.14
N TYR A 55 -2.02 10.55 -17.47
CA TYR A 55 -1.41 11.60 -18.31
C TYR A 55 -2.25 12.88 -18.39
N SER A 56 -3.57 12.81 -18.25
CA SER A 56 -4.40 14.01 -18.11
C SER A 56 -4.02 14.81 -16.86
N MET A 57 -3.76 14.14 -15.74
CA MET A 57 -3.26 14.75 -14.51
C MET A 57 -1.81 15.23 -14.66
N TRP A 58 -0.97 14.43 -15.31
CA TRP A 58 0.43 14.75 -15.60
C TRP A 58 0.58 16.10 -16.31
N MET A 59 -0.29 16.39 -17.29
CA MET A 59 -0.28 17.61 -18.11
C MET A 59 -0.98 18.82 -17.47
N GLN A 60 -1.49 18.71 -16.24
CA GLN A 60 -2.13 19.83 -15.55
C GLN A 60 -1.14 20.52 -14.60
N ASP A 61 -0.72 21.73 -14.94
CA ASP A 61 0.29 22.48 -14.19
C ASP A 61 -0.30 23.61 -13.32
N LYS A 62 -1.56 24.02 -13.56
CA LYS A 62 -2.19 25.10 -12.78
C LYS A 62 -2.79 24.55 -11.49
N PRO A 63 -2.39 25.00 -10.28
CA PRO A 63 -2.81 24.41 -9.01
C PRO A 63 -4.33 24.25 -8.84
N LEU A 64 -5.11 25.33 -9.04
CA LEU A 64 -6.58 25.27 -8.93
C LEU A 64 -7.22 24.27 -9.91
N LEU A 65 -6.61 24.09 -11.09
CA LEU A 65 -7.11 23.14 -12.07
C LEU A 65 -6.64 21.71 -11.77
N GLN A 66 -5.59 21.51 -10.98
CA GLN A 66 -5.18 20.18 -10.48
C GLN A 66 -6.23 19.67 -9.49
N GLU A 67 -6.65 20.50 -8.54
CA GLU A 67 -7.71 20.19 -7.58
C GLU A 67 -9.02 19.87 -8.31
N GLU A 68 -9.47 20.76 -9.20
CA GLU A 68 -10.70 20.55 -9.98
C GLU A 68 -10.62 19.26 -10.83
N LEU A 69 -9.46 18.96 -11.41
CA LEU A 69 -9.26 17.75 -12.18
C LEU A 69 -9.28 16.50 -11.30
N ALA A 70 -8.62 16.51 -10.14
CA ALA A 70 -8.61 15.40 -9.19
C ALA A 70 -10.03 15.04 -8.75
N THR A 71 -10.83 16.04 -8.37
CA THR A 71 -12.25 15.84 -8.03
C THR A 71 -13.07 15.30 -9.21
N LYS A 72 -12.85 15.81 -10.44
CA LYS A 72 -13.56 15.27 -11.61
C LYS A 72 -13.19 13.82 -11.92
N ILE A 73 -11.93 13.44 -11.70
CA ILE A 73 -11.44 12.07 -11.90
C ILE A 73 -12.02 11.15 -10.82
N SER A 74 -11.98 11.55 -9.56
CA SER A 74 -12.50 10.74 -8.45
C SER A 74 -13.99 10.47 -8.59
N GLN A 75 -14.78 11.50 -8.95
CA GLN A 75 -16.21 11.39 -9.18
C GLN A 75 -16.59 10.46 -10.35
N LEU A 76 -15.64 9.94 -11.14
CA LEU A 76 -15.93 8.87 -12.11
C LEU A 76 -16.35 7.57 -11.42
N LEU A 77 -15.88 7.30 -10.19
CA LEU A 77 -16.34 6.16 -9.38
C LEU A 77 -17.85 6.21 -9.14
N LEU A 78 -18.37 7.41 -8.90
CA LEU A 78 -19.80 7.64 -8.66
C LEU A 78 -20.65 7.61 -9.94
N ALA A 79 -20.05 7.35 -11.11
CA ALA A 79 -20.78 7.17 -12.37
C ALA A 79 -21.19 5.71 -12.61
N PHE A 80 -20.67 4.76 -11.83
CA PHE A 80 -21.05 3.36 -11.89
C PHE A 80 -22.35 3.13 -11.10
N THR A 81 -23.26 2.33 -11.65
CA THR A 81 -24.49 1.93 -10.95
C THR A 81 -24.26 0.78 -9.97
N ASP A 82 -23.30 -0.09 -10.29
CA ASP A 82 -22.87 -1.20 -9.45
C ASP A 82 -21.62 -0.79 -8.63
N PRO A 83 -21.70 -0.78 -7.29
CA PRO A 83 -20.55 -0.48 -6.42
C PRO A 83 -19.37 -1.43 -6.65
N SER A 84 -19.60 -2.70 -6.95
CA SER A 84 -18.50 -3.66 -7.16
C SER A 84 -17.71 -3.36 -8.44
N ALA A 85 -18.40 -3.00 -9.52
CA ALA A 85 -17.77 -2.47 -10.73
C ALA A 85 -17.00 -1.17 -10.47
N ALA A 86 -17.51 -0.29 -9.59
CA ALA A 86 -16.79 0.92 -9.17
C ALA A 86 -15.49 0.58 -8.42
N LEU A 87 -15.53 -0.39 -7.49
CA LEU A 87 -14.34 -0.86 -6.78
C LEU A 87 -13.33 -1.55 -7.72
N THR A 88 -13.79 -2.21 -8.78
CA THR A 88 -12.91 -2.74 -9.83
C THR A 88 -12.22 -1.61 -10.61
N PHE A 89 -12.91 -0.49 -10.82
CA PHE A 89 -12.30 0.73 -11.37
C PHE A 89 -11.28 1.37 -10.42
N ALA A 90 -11.52 1.31 -9.11
CA ALA A 90 -10.57 1.75 -8.10
C ALA A 90 -9.33 0.85 -8.01
N ALA A 91 -9.50 -0.47 -8.07
CA ALA A 91 -8.36 -1.40 -8.13
C ALA A 91 -7.46 -1.07 -9.34
N ALA A 92 -8.04 -0.78 -10.50
CA ALA A 92 -7.26 -0.39 -11.68
C ALA A 92 -6.53 0.97 -11.52
N PHE A 93 -7.07 1.89 -10.72
CA PHE A 93 -6.38 3.14 -10.35
C PHE A 93 -5.13 2.85 -9.54
N PHE A 94 -5.27 2.17 -8.41
CA PHE A 94 -4.16 1.86 -7.51
C PHE A 94 -3.09 1.01 -8.20
N ALA A 95 -3.50 0.08 -9.08
CA ALA A 95 -2.58 -0.67 -9.94
C ALA A 95 -1.76 0.25 -10.86
N THR A 96 -2.41 1.26 -11.45
CA THR A 96 -1.76 2.18 -12.38
C THR A 96 -0.79 3.10 -11.65
N GLU A 97 -1.22 3.70 -10.55
CA GLU A 97 -0.35 4.56 -9.75
C GLU A 97 0.80 3.75 -9.12
N GLY A 98 0.56 2.52 -8.67
CA GLY A 98 1.62 1.63 -8.20
C GLY A 98 2.76 1.42 -9.21
N ASN A 99 2.42 1.31 -10.49
CA ASN A 99 3.39 1.12 -11.57
C ASN A 99 4.09 2.41 -12.03
N GLU A 100 3.38 3.54 -12.01
CA GLU A 100 3.92 4.82 -12.52
C GLU A 100 4.54 5.70 -11.41
N TRP A 101 4.32 5.40 -10.13
CA TRP A 101 4.76 6.25 -9.00
C TRP A 101 6.26 6.53 -8.99
N SER A 102 7.07 5.52 -9.30
CA SER A 102 8.54 5.64 -9.33
C SER A 102 9.06 6.56 -10.43
N ARG A 103 8.21 6.88 -11.43
CA ARG A 103 8.55 7.74 -12.58
C ARG A 103 8.16 9.19 -12.35
N LEU A 104 7.45 9.48 -11.27
CA LEU A 104 7.10 10.85 -10.90
C LEU A 104 8.35 11.59 -10.43
N ASP A 105 8.65 12.72 -11.05
CA ASP A 105 9.63 13.66 -10.54
C ASP A 105 9.05 14.51 -9.40
N HIS A 106 9.93 15.19 -8.68
CA HIS A 106 9.59 15.97 -7.49
C HIS A 106 8.49 17.03 -7.75
N TRP A 107 8.47 17.67 -8.92
CA TRP A 107 7.51 18.73 -9.24
C TRP A 107 6.09 18.21 -9.47
N ARG A 108 5.94 16.90 -9.70
CA ARG A 108 4.64 16.25 -9.95
C ARG A 108 4.10 15.52 -8.71
N MET A 109 4.92 15.28 -7.71
CA MET A 109 4.56 14.43 -6.57
C MET A 109 3.30 14.93 -5.86
N ASP A 110 3.23 16.22 -5.50
CA ASP A 110 2.15 16.78 -4.68
C ASP A 110 0.77 16.57 -5.29
N LYS A 111 0.63 16.78 -6.60
CA LYS A 111 -0.66 16.65 -7.28
C LYS A 111 -1.10 15.20 -7.41
N PHE A 112 -0.17 14.25 -7.53
CA PHE A 112 -0.50 12.82 -7.52
C PHE A 112 -0.80 12.32 -6.11
N MET A 113 -0.12 12.84 -5.08
CA MET A 113 -0.51 12.60 -3.67
C MET A 113 -1.92 13.10 -3.38
N MET A 114 -2.27 14.30 -3.86
CA MET A 114 -3.63 14.84 -3.78
C MET A 114 -4.65 13.95 -4.51
N LEU A 115 -4.33 13.51 -5.73
CA LEU A 115 -5.18 12.61 -6.50
C LEU A 115 -5.43 11.30 -5.74
N VAL A 116 -4.39 10.66 -5.20
CA VAL A 116 -4.54 9.42 -4.39
C VAL A 116 -5.43 9.65 -3.18
N ARG A 117 -5.28 10.79 -2.48
CA ARG A 117 -6.12 11.15 -1.34
C ARG A 117 -7.60 11.27 -1.71
N GLU A 118 -7.90 12.06 -2.74
CA GLU A 118 -9.27 12.27 -3.21
C GLU A 118 -9.90 10.97 -3.74
N PHE A 119 -9.11 10.16 -4.42
CA PHE A 119 -9.56 8.89 -4.98
C PHE A 119 -9.83 7.84 -3.90
N LEU A 120 -8.98 7.78 -2.86
CA LEU A 120 -9.22 6.92 -1.70
C LEU A 120 -10.51 7.32 -0.96
N ARG A 121 -10.68 8.62 -0.68
CA ARG A 121 -11.91 9.15 -0.07
C ARG A 121 -13.16 8.74 -0.86
N THR A 122 -13.12 8.94 -2.18
CA THR A 122 -14.26 8.59 -3.04
C THR A 122 -14.48 7.06 -3.12
N THR A 123 -13.42 6.27 -2.97
CA THR A 123 -13.54 4.80 -2.88
C THR A 123 -14.29 4.39 -1.61
N PHE A 124 -13.99 5.01 -0.47
CA PHE A 124 -14.78 4.81 0.75
C PHE A 124 -16.20 5.32 0.60
N GLU A 125 -16.41 6.47 -0.06
CA GLU A 125 -17.74 7.02 -0.29
C GLU A 125 -18.65 6.08 -1.10
N VAL A 126 -18.10 5.34 -2.07
CA VAL A 126 -18.86 4.30 -2.79
C VAL A 126 -19.43 3.25 -1.83
N VAL A 127 -18.62 2.80 -0.88
CA VAL A 127 -19.02 1.75 0.06
C VAL A 127 -19.92 2.30 1.17
N HIS A 128 -19.67 3.52 1.65
CA HIS A 128 -20.54 4.24 2.57
C HIS A 128 -21.95 4.41 2.02
N ARG A 129 -22.08 4.85 0.76
CA ARG A 129 -23.38 4.98 0.06
C ARG A 129 -24.10 3.66 -0.13
N ALA A 130 -23.37 2.54 -0.13
CA ALA A 130 -23.92 1.19 -0.16
C ALA A 130 -24.20 0.62 1.25
N GLY A 131 -24.09 1.44 2.30
CA GLY A 131 -24.38 1.05 3.68
C GLY A 131 -23.31 0.15 4.29
N TRP A 132 -22.04 0.32 3.89
CA TRP A 132 -20.93 -0.51 4.37
C TRP A 132 -21.13 -2.01 4.19
N GLU A 133 -21.76 -2.45 3.10
CA GLU A 133 -22.00 -3.87 2.85
C GLU A 133 -20.70 -4.68 3.00
N ALA A 134 -20.72 -5.75 3.80
CA ALA A 134 -19.52 -6.51 4.18
C ALA A 134 -18.72 -7.03 2.97
N THR A 135 -19.41 -7.39 1.88
CA THR A 135 -18.80 -7.83 0.62
C THR A 135 -17.98 -6.71 -0.05
N LEU A 136 -18.48 -5.48 -0.01
CA LEU A 136 -17.81 -4.30 -0.56
C LEU A 136 -16.67 -3.84 0.35
N VAL A 137 -16.84 -3.93 1.66
CA VAL A 137 -15.77 -3.69 2.64
C VAL A 137 -14.61 -4.65 2.42
N ASP A 138 -14.89 -5.95 2.28
CA ASP A 138 -13.90 -6.97 1.93
C ASP A 138 -13.24 -6.69 0.57
N GLN A 139 -14.01 -6.26 -0.43
CA GLN A 139 -13.45 -5.88 -1.74
C GLN A 139 -12.50 -4.67 -1.65
N VAL A 140 -12.79 -3.69 -0.78
CA VAL A 140 -11.85 -2.57 -0.50
C VAL A 140 -10.59 -3.06 0.22
N ALA A 141 -10.71 -3.96 1.19
CA ALA A 141 -9.54 -4.54 1.83
C ALA A 141 -8.67 -5.27 0.79
N GLN A 142 -9.28 -6.14 -0.01
CA GLN A 142 -8.59 -6.92 -1.05
C GLN A 142 -7.90 -6.02 -2.09
N LEU A 143 -8.57 -4.99 -2.61
CA LEU A 143 -7.93 -4.11 -3.60
C LEU A 143 -6.73 -3.36 -3.01
N ILE A 144 -6.77 -2.97 -1.75
CA ILE A 144 -5.63 -2.29 -1.11
C ILE A 144 -4.48 -3.29 -0.87
N GLU A 145 -4.78 -4.52 -0.45
CA GLU A 145 -3.79 -5.59 -0.28
C GLU A 145 -3.14 -5.97 -1.61
N ASP A 146 -3.93 -6.16 -2.67
CA ASP A 146 -3.44 -6.66 -3.96
C ASP A 146 -2.68 -5.60 -4.75
N GLU A 147 -3.08 -4.32 -4.69
CA GLU A 147 -2.54 -3.29 -5.59
C GLU A 147 -1.45 -2.41 -4.94
N VAL A 148 -1.46 -2.22 -3.61
CA VAL A 148 -0.52 -1.31 -2.93
C VAL A 148 0.23 -2.00 -1.80
N MET A 149 -0.49 -2.68 -0.92
CA MET A 149 0.06 -3.35 0.26
C MET A 149 0.52 -4.79 -0.03
N THR A 150 0.81 -5.11 -1.30
CA THR A 150 1.29 -6.42 -1.70
C THR A 150 2.65 -6.68 -1.05
N PRO A 151 2.80 -7.74 -0.24
CA PRO A 151 4.09 -8.13 0.30
C PRO A 151 5.08 -8.40 -0.82
N ASP A 152 6.31 -7.92 -0.67
CA ASP A 152 7.47 -8.23 -1.50
C ASP A 152 7.34 -7.87 -3.00
N ASN A 153 6.32 -7.09 -3.37
CA ASN A 153 6.28 -6.44 -4.69
C ASN A 153 7.15 -5.17 -4.66
N GLU A 154 8.32 -5.22 -5.29
CA GLU A 154 9.25 -4.08 -5.42
C GLU A 154 8.84 -3.09 -6.52
N GLU A 155 7.93 -3.45 -7.42
CA GLU A 155 7.45 -2.56 -8.48
C GLU A 155 6.63 -1.40 -7.90
N VAL A 156 5.86 -1.68 -6.84
CA VAL A 156 5.14 -0.65 -6.11
C VAL A 156 6.14 0.15 -5.27
N ALA A 157 6.21 1.46 -5.49
CA ALA A 157 7.12 2.34 -4.77
C ALA A 157 6.74 2.48 -3.28
N ASP A 158 7.75 2.53 -2.40
CA ASP A 158 7.55 2.76 -0.96
C ASP A 158 6.87 4.11 -0.68
N GLY A 159 7.09 5.12 -1.52
CA GLY A 159 6.44 6.42 -1.40
C GLY A 159 4.91 6.31 -1.46
N LEU A 160 4.37 5.49 -2.36
CA LEU A 160 2.92 5.26 -2.46
C LEU A 160 2.39 4.53 -1.23
N ARG A 161 3.08 3.48 -0.76
CA ARG A 161 2.68 2.75 0.46
C ARG A 161 2.62 3.65 1.68
N LEU A 162 3.64 4.49 1.85
CA LEU A 162 3.74 5.44 2.95
C LEU A 162 2.63 6.49 2.88
N HIS A 163 2.40 7.06 1.71
CA HIS A 163 1.35 8.05 1.50
C HIS A 163 -0.03 7.45 1.77
N LEU A 164 -0.32 6.27 1.21
CA LEU A 164 -1.58 5.58 1.44
C LEU A 164 -1.79 5.30 2.93
N ALA A 165 -0.80 4.74 3.63
CA ALA A 165 -0.88 4.47 5.06
C ALA A 165 -1.10 5.74 5.89
N GLU A 166 -0.51 6.87 5.48
CA GLU A 166 -0.63 8.16 6.17
C GLU A 166 -2.03 8.73 6.12
N ILE A 167 -2.71 8.59 4.97
CA ILE A 167 -4.02 9.20 4.75
C ILE A 167 -5.18 8.26 5.05
N TYR A 168 -4.94 6.95 5.16
CA TYR A 168 -5.98 5.92 5.20
C TYR A 168 -7.04 6.15 6.28
N LEU A 169 -6.61 6.25 7.54
CA LEU A 169 -7.53 6.40 8.68
C LEU A 169 -8.23 7.77 8.66
N GLN A 170 -7.52 8.82 8.20
CA GLN A 170 -8.10 10.15 8.10
C GLN A 170 -9.22 10.19 7.05
N GLU A 171 -8.99 9.64 5.86
CA GLU A 171 -10.01 9.64 4.82
C GLU A 171 -11.17 8.70 5.14
N LEU A 172 -10.91 7.60 5.85
CA LEU A 172 -11.98 6.75 6.36
C LEU A 172 -12.86 7.52 7.36
N THR A 173 -12.25 8.22 8.33
CA THR A 173 -12.95 9.07 9.30
C THR A 173 -13.77 10.16 8.63
N ASN A 174 -13.21 10.82 7.61
CA ASN A 174 -13.88 11.91 6.89
C ASN A 174 -15.16 11.47 6.15
N VAL A 175 -15.29 10.18 5.81
CA VAL A 175 -16.41 9.69 5.00
C VAL A 175 -17.61 9.24 5.83
N GLY A 176 -17.37 8.70 7.03
CA GLY A 176 -18.44 8.17 7.88
C GLY A 176 -18.01 6.91 8.60
N ALA A 177 -16.83 6.94 9.22
CA ALA A 177 -16.29 5.78 9.91
C ALA A 177 -17.02 5.45 11.21
N GLU A 178 -17.76 6.42 11.75
CA GLU A 178 -18.64 6.27 12.90
C GLU A 178 -19.79 5.27 12.66
N ASP A 179 -20.12 5.02 11.39
CA ASP A 179 -21.15 4.06 10.96
C ASP A 179 -20.63 2.62 10.85
N LEU A 180 -19.31 2.40 10.95
CA LEU A 180 -18.68 1.08 10.84
C LEU A 180 -18.78 0.29 12.13
N ASP A 181 -19.02 -1.02 12.00
CA ASP A 181 -18.85 -1.96 13.10
C ASP A 181 -17.38 -2.41 13.26
N GLY A 182 -17.10 -3.08 14.38
CA GLY A 182 -15.75 -3.53 14.72
C GLY A 182 -15.18 -4.54 13.71
N ASP A 183 -16.00 -5.43 13.16
CA ASP A 183 -15.57 -6.46 12.21
C ASP A 183 -15.20 -5.83 10.85
N GLN A 184 -15.99 -4.85 10.40
CA GLN A 184 -15.70 -4.07 9.18
C GLN A 184 -14.41 -3.26 9.33
N ILE A 185 -14.17 -2.63 10.48
CA ILE A 185 -12.91 -1.91 10.75
C ILE A 185 -11.72 -2.89 10.71
N VAL A 186 -11.83 -4.04 11.38
CA VAL A 186 -10.78 -5.07 11.35
C VAL A 186 -10.52 -5.55 9.92
N CYS A 187 -11.57 -5.75 9.12
CA CYS A 187 -11.45 -6.10 7.71
C CYS A 187 -10.68 -5.02 6.92
N LEU A 188 -11.03 -3.73 7.08
CA LEU A 188 -10.33 -2.62 6.42
C LEU A 188 -8.87 -2.43 6.87
N LEU A 189 -8.50 -2.92 8.06
CA LEU A 189 -7.12 -2.90 8.56
C LEU A 189 -6.30 -4.12 8.10
N GLN A 190 -6.95 -5.17 7.62
CA GLN A 190 -6.32 -6.43 7.23
C GLN A 190 -5.18 -6.28 6.21
N PRO A 191 -5.23 -5.39 5.20
CA PRO A 191 -4.13 -5.21 4.25
C PRO A 191 -2.81 -4.83 4.93
N PHE A 192 -2.89 -3.99 5.97
CA PHE A 192 -1.73 -3.54 6.73
C PHE A 192 -1.22 -4.62 7.69
N VAL A 193 -2.12 -5.38 8.32
CA VAL A 193 -1.78 -6.54 9.13
C VAL A 193 -1.03 -7.58 8.27
N SER A 194 -1.57 -7.88 7.09
CA SER A 194 -0.98 -8.81 6.12
C SER A 194 0.40 -8.34 5.66
N TYR A 195 0.53 -7.05 5.29
CA TYR A 195 1.81 -6.46 4.90
C TYR A 195 2.87 -6.57 6.00
N ILE A 196 2.54 -6.23 7.25
CA ILE A 196 3.45 -6.34 8.39
C ILE A 196 3.83 -7.80 8.67
N SER A 197 2.85 -8.71 8.57
CA SER A 197 3.06 -10.13 8.85
C SER A 197 3.95 -10.80 7.82
N LYS A 198 3.77 -10.49 6.53
CA LYS A 198 4.37 -11.24 5.43
C LYS A 198 5.64 -10.60 4.85
N SER A 199 5.79 -9.27 4.89
CA SER A 199 6.86 -8.60 4.15
C SER A 199 8.27 -8.94 4.65
N ASP A 200 9.18 -9.21 3.70
CA ASP A 200 10.61 -9.45 3.94
C ASP A 200 11.47 -8.15 3.90
N ARG A 201 10.86 -6.97 3.72
CA ARG A 201 11.53 -5.70 3.36
C ARG A 201 12.25 -4.96 4.51
N TYR A 202 13.17 -5.62 5.20
CA TYR A 202 13.89 -5.10 6.38
C TYR A 202 15.23 -4.39 6.10
N SER A 203 15.39 -3.91 4.86
CA SER A 203 16.45 -3.03 4.36
C SER A 203 17.80 -3.68 4.02
N GLN A 204 18.35 -3.28 2.88
CA GLN A 204 19.75 -3.42 2.49
C GLN A 204 20.55 -2.10 2.64
N LEU A 205 20.06 -1.09 3.38
CA LEU A 205 20.75 0.20 3.49
C LEU A 205 20.88 0.74 4.92
N LEU A 206 22.01 1.42 5.15
CA LEU A 206 22.57 1.89 6.43
C LEU A 206 21.71 2.89 7.23
N THR A 207 20.56 3.33 6.72
CA THR A 207 19.59 4.20 7.39
C THR A 207 18.30 3.42 7.64
N GLY A 208 18.39 2.48 8.59
CA GLY A 208 17.39 1.46 8.88
C GLY A 208 16.06 1.97 9.42
N THR A 209 15.28 2.66 8.59
CA THR A 209 13.83 2.67 8.77
C THR A 209 13.22 1.62 7.87
N VAL A 210 12.86 0.49 8.46
CA VAL A 210 12.13 -0.58 7.80
C VAL A 210 10.77 -0.01 7.38
N ILE A 211 10.45 0.01 6.09
CA ILE A 211 9.15 0.48 5.56
C ILE A 211 7.95 -0.08 6.35
N VAL A 212 8.05 -1.34 6.77
CA VAL A 212 7.08 -2.02 7.65
C VAL A 212 6.85 -1.28 8.97
N ASP A 213 7.89 -0.73 9.61
CA ASP A 213 7.74 0.06 10.84
C ASP A 213 7.01 1.38 10.57
N LYS A 214 7.33 2.08 9.48
CA LYS A 214 6.64 3.31 9.12
C LYS A 214 5.16 3.07 8.82
N VAL A 215 4.84 2.02 8.07
CA VAL A 215 3.45 1.63 7.78
C VAL A 215 2.73 1.25 9.07
N SER A 216 3.37 0.45 9.91
CA SER A 216 2.86 0.07 11.23
C SER A 216 2.55 1.29 12.10
N ASP A 217 3.44 2.26 12.18
CA ASP A 217 3.26 3.45 13.01
C ASP A 217 2.21 4.41 12.41
N LYS A 218 2.14 4.55 11.07
CA LYS A 218 1.11 5.36 10.41
C LYS A 218 -0.31 4.81 10.58
N ILE A 219 -0.46 3.50 10.74
CA ILE A 219 -1.76 2.86 10.95
C ILE A 219 -2.01 2.63 12.44
N PHE A 220 -1.30 1.70 13.06
CA PHE A 220 -1.56 1.30 14.43
C PHE A 220 -1.06 2.32 15.45
N GLY A 221 -0.01 3.08 15.13
CA GLY A 221 0.43 4.20 15.95
C GLY A 221 -0.60 5.33 15.98
N ALA A 222 -1.08 5.76 14.79
CA ALA A 222 -2.13 6.77 14.67
C ALA A 222 -3.43 6.32 15.33
N MET A 223 -3.87 5.08 15.10
CA MET A 223 -5.05 4.48 15.75
C MET A 223 -4.97 4.58 17.28
N LEU A 224 -3.83 4.19 17.87
CA LEU A 224 -3.66 4.25 19.32
C LEU A 224 -3.62 5.70 19.84
N GLN A 225 -3.02 6.62 19.10
CA GLN A 225 -3.04 8.05 19.45
C GLN A 225 -4.46 8.61 19.45
N CYS A 226 -5.29 8.26 18.47
CA CYS A 226 -6.69 8.67 18.42
C CYS A 226 -7.47 8.18 19.65
N VAL A 227 -7.25 6.93 20.09
CA VAL A 227 -7.91 6.37 21.28
C VAL A 227 -7.41 7.03 22.58
N GLN A 228 -6.13 7.39 22.64
CA GLN A 228 -5.54 7.99 23.86
C GLN A 228 -5.87 9.47 24.03
N ASN A 229 -6.08 10.19 22.93
CA ASN A 229 -6.48 11.59 22.92
C ASN A 229 -8.01 11.73 22.92
N ASP A 230 -8.73 10.75 23.47
CA ASP A 230 -10.19 10.75 23.55
C ASP A 230 -10.63 11.76 24.63
N ASP A 231 -10.57 13.04 24.27
CA ASP A 231 -11.12 14.13 25.08
C ASP A 231 -12.65 14.05 24.98
N GLU A 232 -13.32 13.75 26.09
CA GLU A 232 -14.79 13.57 26.17
C GLU A 232 -15.58 14.84 25.77
N GLU A 233 -14.92 15.99 25.67
CA GLU A 233 -15.53 17.29 25.30
C GLU A 233 -15.53 17.57 23.77
N ASP A 234 -14.84 16.75 22.95
CA ASP A 234 -14.74 16.97 21.50
C ASP A 234 -15.71 16.06 20.72
N GLU A 235 -16.77 16.67 20.18
CA GLU A 235 -17.82 16.01 19.38
C GLU A 235 -17.40 15.66 17.93
N SER A 236 -16.12 15.82 17.57
CA SER A 236 -15.64 15.47 16.22
C SER A 236 -15.88 13.99 15.87
N PRO A 237 -16.23 13.66 14.62
CA PRO A 237 -16.36 12.27 14.18
C PRO A 237 -15.06 11.47 14.41
N ARG A 238 -15.17 10.30 15.04
CA ARG A 238 -14.03 9.45 15.41
C ARG A 238 -14.30 7.98 15.04
N LEU A 239 -13.24 7.30 14.62
CA LEU A 239 -13.23 5.84 14.41
C LEU A 239 -13.37 5.12 15.76
N LYS A 240 -14.42 4.30 15.91
CA LYS A 240 -14.61 3.42 17.07
C LYS A 240 -13.89 2.10 16.84
N TYR A 241 -12.66 2.01 17.30
CA TYR A 241 -11.88 0.78 17.11
C TYR A 241 -12.24 -0.30 18.13
N ASP A 242 -12.61 -1.50 17.65
CA ASP A 242 -12.58 -2.69 18.49
C ASP A 242 -11.13 -3.15 18.69
N LEU A 243 -10.48 -2.56 19.70
CA LEU A 243 -9.08 -2.85 20.02
C LEU A 243 -8.84 -4.33 20.38
N GLU A 244 -9.84 -5.04 20.91
CA GLU A 244 -9.71 -6.45 21.23
C GLU A 244 -9.71 -7.29 19.94
N ALA A 245 -10.62 -6.99 19.00
CA ALA A 245 -10.66 -7.64 17.69
C ALA A 245 -9.41 -7.34 16.85
N VAL A 246 -8.91 -6.09 16.87
CA VAL A 246 -7.63 -5.73 16.21
C VAL A 246 -6.46 -6.46 16.85
N SER A 247 -6.40 -6.53 18.18
CA SER A 247 -5.38 -7.29 18.93
C SER A 247 -5.40 -8.78 18.54
N LYS A 248 -6.59 -9.37 18.44
CA LYS A 248 -6.77 -10.77 18.00
C LYS A 248 -6.27 -10.97 16.56
N ALA A 249 -6.65 -10.11 15.61
CA ALA A 249 -6.21 -10.20 14.23
C ALA A 249 -4.67 -10.13 14.08
N LEU A 250 -4.02 -9.25 14.83
CA LEU A 250 -2.55 -9.15 14.89
C LEU A 250 -1.92 -10.41 15.50
N LEU A 251 -2.51 -10.95 16.57
CA LEU A 251 -2.03 -12.15 17.25
C LEU A 251 -2.13 -13.38 16.35
N ASP A 252 -3.27 -13.57 15.69
CA ASP A 252 -3.52 -14.70 14.79
C ASP A 252 -2.58 -14.63 13.57
N SER A 253 -2.37 -13.44 13.02
CA SER A 253 -1.39 -13.21 11.95
C SER A 253 0.05 -13.52 12.36
N GLY A 254 0.42 -13.27 13.63
CA GLY A 254 1.74 -13.62 14.17
C GLY A 254 1.91 -15.11 14.48
N ARG A 255 0.82 -15.81 14.80
CA ARG A 255 0.81 -17.26 15.02
C ARG A 255 0.94 -18.07 13.74
N ASP A 256 0.70 -17.46 12.57
CA ASP A 256 0.89 -18.13 11.29
C ASP A 256 2.34 -18.67 11.18
N LYS A 257 2.45 -19.94 10.79
CA LYS A 257 3.72 -20.64 10.59
C LYS A 257 4.59 -19.96 9.53
N LYS A 258 3.99 -19.32 8.54
CA LYS A 258 4.64 -18.58 7.46
C LYS A 258 5.12 -17.19 7.88
N CYS A 259 4.64 -16.64 9.00
CA CYS A 259 5.08 -15.33 9.48
C CYS A 259 6.58 -15.38 9.89
N PRO A 260 7.47 -14.56 9.31
CA PRO A 260 8.87 -14.49 9.70
C PRO A 260 9.03 -14.12 11.18
N GLN A 261 10.01 -14.73 11.87
CA GLN A 261 10.20 -14.57 13.32
C GLN A 261 10.30 -13.10 13.77
N ARG A 262 10.95 -12.26 12.97
CA ARG A 262 11.07 -10.82 13.24
C ARG A 262 9.75 -10.06 13.08
N ASN A 263 8.90 -10.46 12.14
CA ASN A 263 7.56 -9.89 11.93
C ASN A 263 6.65 -10.27 13.11
N ARG A 264 6.73 -11.54 13.58
CA ARG A 264 6.04 -11.99 14.80
C ARG A 264 6.37 -11.11 16.00
N ALA A 265 7.66 -10.80 16.20
CA ALA A 265 8.09 -9.95 17.31
C ALA A 265 7.45 -8.55 17.26
N LYS A 266 7.26 -7.98 16.07
CA LYS A 266 6.58 -6.69 15.88
C LYS A 266 5.08 -6.77 16.13
N LEU A 267 4.41 -7.77 15.56
CA LEU A 267 2.99 -7.99 15.79
C LEU A 267 2.70 -8.15 17.30
N TYR A 268 3.51 -8.94 18.00
CA TYR A 268 3.38 -9.09 19.46
C TYR A 268 3.72 -7.81 20.24
N LYS A 269 4.62 -6.97 19.73
CA LYS A 269 4.87 -5.63 20.31
C LYS A 269 3.65 -4.72 20.14
N LEU A 270 2.98 -4.76 18.99
CA LEU A 270 1.74 -4.01 18.75
C LEU A 270 0.60 -4.50 19.66
N VAL A 271 0.41 -5.82 19.76
CA VAL A 271 -0.58 -6.42 20.68
C VAL A 271 -0.36 -5.93 22.11
N LYS A 272 0.90 -5.93 22.59
CA LYS A 272 1.23 -5.40 23.92
C LYS A 272 0.94 -3.90 24.07
N ARG A 273 1.18 -3.10 23.02
CA ARG A 273 0.84 -1.66 23.03
C ARG A 273 -0.68 -1.47 23.13
N ILE A 274 -1.46 -2.24 22.37
CA ILE A 274 -2.93 -2.21 22.42
C ILE A 274 -3.43 -2.60 23.81
N GLN A 275 -2.93 -3.71 24.37
CA GLN A 275 -3.27 -4.18 25.72
C GLN A 275 -2.94 -3.18 26.82
N ALA A 276 -1.85 -2.42 26.66
CA ALA A 276 -1.49 -1.37 27.60
C ALA A 276 -2.49 -0.19 27.57
N VAL A 277 -3.08 0.11 26.41
CA VAL A 277 -4.10 1.16 26.25
C VAL A 277 -5.46 0.68 26.76
N THR A 278 -5.84 -0.59 26.55
CA THR A 278 -7.13 -1.12 27.01
C THR A 278 -7.18 -1.45 28.51
N GLY A 279 -6.09 -1.28 29.26
CA GLY A 279 -6.00 -1.66 30.67
C GLY A 279 -5.98 -3.17 30.92
N ASN A 280 -6.17 -4.00 29.87
CA ASN A 280 -6.07 -5.45 29.91
C ASN A 280 -4.60 -5.88 29.87
N VAL A 281 -3.88 -5.73 30.99
CA VAL A 281 -2.56 -6.36 31.16
C VAL A 281 -2.73 -7.88 31.40
N SER A 282 -3.25 -8.59 30.39
CA SER A 282 -3.14 -10.05 30.37
C SER A 282 -1.70 -10.42 30.01
N GLN A 283 -1.03 -11.14 30.91
CA GLN A 283 0.29 -11.73 30.65
C GLN A 283 0.20 -12.83 29.59
N ALA A 284 -0.06 -12.48 28.33
CA ALA A 284 0.16 -13.39 27.20
C ALA A 284 1.68 -13.46 26.96
N LYS A 285 2.37 -14.23 27.81
CA LYS A 285 3.73 -14.67 27.53
C LYS A 285 3.69 -15.57 26.28
N PRO A 286 4.60 -15.39 25.32
CA PRO A 286 4.77 -16.38 24.26
C PRO A 286 5.15 -17.71 24.91
N ASP A 287 4.44 -18.76 24.51
CA ASP A 287 4.72 -20.12 24.95
C ASP A 287 6.17 -20.45 24.62
N LYS A 288 6.92 -20.91 25.62
CA LYS A 288 8.35 -21.22 25.48
C LYS A 288 8.49 -22.55 24.76
N THR A 289 8.29 -22.56 23.45
CA THR A 289 8.69 -23.68 22.60
C THR A 289 9.91 -23.25 21.77
N GLU A 290 11.06 -23.55 22.38
CA GLU A 290 12.36 -23.86 21.78
C GLU A 290 13.11 -22.82 20.93
N SER A 291 14.27 -22.42 21.48
CA SER A 291 15.53 -22.47 20.72
C SER A 291 16.73 -22.67 21.66
N LYS A 292 16.99 -23.92 22.04
CA LYS A 292 18.36 -24.41 22.28
C LYS A 292 18.75 -25.27 21.07
N ALA A 293 19.20 -24.63 20.00
CA ALA A 293 19.93 -25.34 18.95
C ALA A 293 21.38 -25.50 19.42
N LYS A 294 21.74 -26.71 19.86
CA LYS A 294 23.14 -27.16 19.88
C LYS A 294 23.54 -27.49 18.42
N PRO A 295 24.78 -27.20 17.99
CA PRO A 295 25.27 -27.68 16.70
C PRO A 295 25.47 -29.20 16.77
N GLU A 296 24.87 -29.95 15.84
CA GLU A 296 25.18 -31.37 15.65
C GLU A 296 26.53 -31.54 14.96
N ASP A 297 27.53 -31.96 15.72
CA ASP A 297 28.77 -32.54 15.21
C ASP A 297 28.48 -33.95 14.63
N LYS A 298 28.46 -34.06 13.30
CA LYS A 298 28.60 -35.36 12.62
C LYS A 298 30.06 -35.81 12.68
N LYS A 299 30.37 -36.69 13.64
CA LYS A 299 31.56 -37.55 13.55
C LYS A 299 31.29 -38.73 12.61
N SER A 300 31.96 -38.75 11.46
CA SER A 300 32.33 -40.00 10.79
C SER A 300 33.84 -40.06 10.64
N ASN A 301 34.38 -41.18 11.10
CA ASN A 301 35.77 -41.48 11.38
C ASN A 301 36.55 -41.86 10.10
N SER A 302 37.73 -41.30 9.84
CA SER A 302 38.80 -42.03 9.13
C SER A 302 40.19 -41.47 9.45
N LYS A 303 41.14 -42.41 9.50
CA LYS A 303 42.50 -42.34 10.06
C LYS A 303 43.49 -41.63 9.13
N GLY A 304 44.52 -40.98 9.70
CA GLY A 304 45.79 -40.71 9.00
C GLY A 304 46.51 -39.41 9.37
N LYS A 305 47.58 -39.50 10.18
CA LYS A 305 48.62 -38.46 10.40
C LYS A 305 49.72 -38.58 9.29
N PRO A 306 50.75 -37.70 9.19
CA PRO A 306 50.99 -36.39 9.83
C PRO A 306 51.59 -35.26 8.95
N LYS A 307 51.51 -34.02 9.46
CA LYS A 307 52.47 -32.88 9.42
C LYS A 307 53.22 -32.50 8.12
N GLN A 308 53.09 -31.22 7.73
CA GLN A 308 54.24 -30.33 7.44
C GLN A 308 53.83 -28.84 7.44
N THR A 309 54.58 -28.03 8.19
CA THR A 309 54.62 -26.54 8.19
C THR A 309 55.27 -26.01 6.90
N PRO A 310 55.04 -24.76 6.40
CA PRO A 310 55.83 -23.62 6.92
C PRO A 310 55.25 -22.17 6.76
N LYS A 311 55.71 -21.32 7.69
CA LYS A 311 56.29 -19.96 7.59
C LYS A 311 55.68 -18.82 6.74
N LYS A 312 55.61 -17.66 7.43
CA LYS A 312 55.57 -16.24 7.01
C LYS A 312 56.47 -15.86 5.82
N ALA A 313 55.99 -14.95 4.96
CA ALA A 313 56.72 -13.79 4.38
C ALA A 313 55.75 -12.94 3.51
N LYS A 314 55.44 -11.70 3.90
CA LYS A 314 56.01 -10.40 3.46
C LYS A 314 55.53 -9.88 2.08
N LYS A 315 54.79 -8.76 2.16
CA LYS A 315 54.46 -7.78 1.10
C LYS A 315 55.70 -7.35 0.29
N ARG A 316 55.52 -7.13 -1.03
CA ARG A 316 56.17 -6.06 -1.80
C ARG A 316 55.20 -5.48 -2.85
N LYS A 317 55.27 -4.15 -3.00
CA LYS A 317 54.65 -3.29 -4.03
C LYS A 317 55.49 -3.26 -5.31
N HIS A 318 54.83 -3.06 -6.45
CA HIS A 318 55.26 -2.32 -7.67
C HIS A 318 54.14 -2.52 -8.74
N SER A 319 53.83 -1.69 -9.75
CA SER A 319 53.95 -0.27 -10.16
C SER A 319 53.79 -0.27 -11.69
N GLY A 320 53.07 0.70 -12.27
CA GLY A 320 53.09 1.06 -13.72
C GLY A 320 52.44 0.02 -14.66
N THR A 321 51.82 0.35 -15.81
CA THR A 321 51.92 1.54 -16.67
C THR A 321 50.74 1.59 -17.66
N GLU A 322 50.37 2.82 -18.05
CA GLU A 322 49.67 3.37 -19.24
C GLU A 322 49.00 2.46 -20.28
N VAL A 323 47.81 2.90 -20.74
CA VAL A 323 47.39 2.88 -22.16
C VAL A 323 46.55 4.14 -22.46
N GLU A 324 46.97 4.90 -23.47
CA GLU A 324 46.32 6.06 -24.10
C GLU A 324 45.21 5.66 -25.11
N ASP A 325 44.27 6.59 -25.30
CA ASP A 325 43.51 7.00 -26.51
C ASP A 325 43.09 6.00 -27.61
N MET A 326 41.79 6.05 -27.96
CA MET A 326 41.36 6.37 -29.34
C MET A 326 39.87 6.76 -29.43
N GLU A 327 39.62 7.85 -30.16
CA GLU A 327 38.33 8.31 -30.68
C GLU A 327 37.71 7.31 -31.67
N HIS A 328 36.37 7.17 -31.64
CA HIS A 328 35.47 7.37 -32.78
C HIS A 328 34.00 7.27 -32.39
#